data_AF-A0A9P7RVM1-F1
#
_entry.id   AF-A0A9P7RVM1-F1
#
_cell.length_a   1.000
_cell.length_b   1.000
_cell.length_c   1.000
_cell.angle_alpha   90.00
_cell.angle_beta   90.00
_cell.angle_gamma   90.00
#
_symmetry.space_group_name_H-M   'P 1'
#
loop_
_entity.id
_entity.type
_entity.pdbx_description
1 polymer ?
#
loop_
_entity_poly.entity_id
_entity_poly.type
_entity_poly.pdbx_seq_one_letter_code
_entity_poly.pdbx_strand_id
1 'polypeptide(L)'
;MSALSSWLWGTSQLDEAIDKATSEFLPAGTEDIALNLEICDQIRSKSAPAKDAMRALKRRLNHKNPNVQVLALSLTDICVKNGGDHFVAEIASREFIDNLVSILKVSNLNHEVKNSILRHIQNWGLAFEGKPSLSYVGTVYKTLLSEGMFHL
;
A
#
# COMPACT_ATOMS: atom_id res chain seq x y z
N MET A 1 25.32 -8.74 -26.94
CA MET A 1 25.24 -7.51 -26.14
C MET A 1 23.85 -6.91 -26.28
N SER A 2 22.92 -7.18 -25.34
CA SER A 2 21.70 -6.36 -25.14
C SER A 2 20.93 -6.72 -23.85
N ALA A 3 21.57 -7.33 -22.84
CA ALA A 3 20.89 -7.66 -21.58
C ALA A 3 20.81 -6.47 -20.59
N LEU A 4 21.46 -5.34 -20.91
CA LEU A 4 21.57 -4.19 -20.02
C LEU A 4 20.58 -3.04 -20.35
N SER A 5 19.85 -3.10 -21.47
CA SER A 5 18.91 -2.05 -21.86
C SER A 5 17.48 -2.26 -21.33
N SER A 6 17.10 -3.48 -20.96
CA SER A 6 15.74 -3.78 -20.47
C SER A 6 15.52 -3.43 -19.00
N TRP A 7 16.58 -3.20 -18.23
CA TRP A 7 16.47 -3.05 -16.78
C TRP A 7 16.22 -1.62 -16.31
N LEU A 8 16.34 -0.63 -17.20
CA LEU A 8 16.22 0.78 -16.81
C LEU A 8 14.83 1.36 -17.04
N TRP A 9 13.99 0.83 -17.96
CA TRP A 9 12.71 1.46 -18.32
C TRP A 9 11.55 0.52 -18.68
N GLY A 10 11.63 -0.79 -18.40
CA GLY A 10 10.48 -1.70 -18.57
C GLY A 10 9.61 -1.71 -17.32
N THR A 11 8.31 -1.40 -17.45
CA THR A 11 7.32 -1.67 -16.40
C THR A 11 7.23 -3.20 -16.22
N SER A 12 7.42 -3.69 -14.98
CA SER A 12 7.24 -5.13 -14.72
C SER A 12 5.77 -5.52 -14.91
N GLN A 13 5.48 -6.78 -15.24
CA GLN A 13 4.09 -7.27 -15.37
C GLN A 13 3.25 -6.97 -14.12
N LEU A 14 3.86 -7.06 -12.93
CA LEU A 14 3.23 -6.70 -11.67
C LEU A 14 2.87 -5.20 -11.62
N ASP A 15 3.76 -4.34 -12.12
CA ASP A 15 3.58 -2.89 -12.10
C ASP A 15 2.38 -2.47 -12.97
N GLU A 16 2.26 -3.07 -14.15
CA GLU A 16 1.13 -2.87 -15.06
C GLU A 16 -0.18 -3.37 -14.44
N ALA A 17 -0.15 -4.53 -13.78
CA ALA A 17 -1.32 -5.07 -13.08
C ALA A 17 -1.76 -4.13 -11.94
N ILE A 18 -0.83 -3.60 -11.15
CA ILE A 18 -1.10 -2.63 -10.08
C ILE A 18 -1.67 -1.32 -10.66
N ASP A 19 -1.10 -0.80 -11.75
CA ASP A 19 -1.61 0.39 -12.41
C ASP A 19 -3.05 0.18 -12.92
N LYS A 20 -3.35 -0.99 -13.47
CA LYS A 20 -4.70 -1.36 -13.93
C LYS A 20 -5.69 -1.49 -12.77
N ALA A 21 -5.31 -2.21 -11.71
CA ALA A 21 -6.13 -2.42 -10.51
C ALA A 21 -6.46 -1.13 -9.76
N THR A 22 -5.62 -0.11 -9.94
CA THR A 22 -5.75 1.21 -9.28
C THR A 22 -5.94 2.33 -10.30
N SER A 23 -6.51 2.02 -11.46
CA SER A 23 -6.71 2.98 -12.54
C SER A 23 -7.69 4.08 -12.12
N GLU A 24 -7.41 5.32 -12.53
CA GLU A 24 -8.31 6.45 -12.27
C GLU A 24 -9.62 6.37 -13.05
N PHE A 25 -9.67 5.51 -14.07
CA PHE A 25 -10.86 5.27 -14.88
C PHE A 25 -11.84 4.26 -14.25
N LEU A 26 -11.45 3.61 -13.14
CA LEU A 26 -12.36 2.76 -12.39
C LEU A 26 -13.38 3.64 -11.63
N PRO A 27 -14.68 3.29 -11.65
CA PRO A 27 -15.67 3.99 -10.83
C PRO A 27 -15.29 4.00 -9.35
N ALA A 28 -15.57 5.11 -8.66
CA ALA A 28 -15.33 5.21 -7.22
C ALA A 28 -16.09 4.12 -6.46
N GLY A 29 -15.41 3.46 -5.52
CA GLY A 29 -15.97 2.35 -4.74
C GLY A 29 -16.07 1.02 -5.49
N THR A 30 -15.49 0.90 -6.68
CA THR A 30 -15.41 -0.38 -7.42
C THR A 30 -13.99 -0.92 -7.43
N GLU A 31 -13.83 -2.18 -7.03
CA GLU A 31 -12.55 -2.87 -7.00
C GLU A 31 -12.60 -4.07 -7.95
N ASP A 32 -11.53 -4.26 -8.72
CA ASP A 32 -11.35 -5.50 -9.48
C ASP A 32 -10.78 -6.58 -8.54
N ILE A 33 -11.66 -7.22 -7.77
CA ILE A 33 -11.27 -8.22 -6.77
C ILE A 33 -10.51 -9.38 -7.41
N ALA A 34 -10.86 -9.77 -8.64
CA ALA A 34 -10.18 -10.85 -9.35
C ALA A 34 -8.73 -10.47 -9.64
N LEU A 35 -8.50 -9.27 -10.19
CA LEU A 35 -7.15 -8.76 -10.44
C LEU A 35 -6.36 -8.54 -9.14
N ASN A 36 -7.00 -8.04 -8.08
CA ASN A 36 -6.36 -7.85 -6.78
C ASN A 36 -5.84 -9.18 -6.19
N LEU A 37 -6.61 -10.26 -6.33
CA LEU A 37 -6.20 -11.59 -5.91
C LEU A 37 -5.07 -12.15 -6.79
N GLU A 38 -5.11 -11.92 -8.10
CA GLU A 38 -4.03 -12.31 -9.01
C GLU A 38 -2.70 -11.61 -8.65
N ILE A 39 -2.74 -10.30 -8.40
CA ILE A 39 -1.59 -9.51 -7.93
C ILE A 39 -1.06 -10.09 -6.62
N CYS A 40 -1.96 -10.41 -5.68
CA CYS A 40 -1.58 -10.99 -4.42
C CYS A 40 -0.91 -12.38 -4.59
N ASP A 41 -1.39 -13.19 -5.52
CA ASP A 41 -0.83 -14.51 -5.81
C ASP A 41 0.57 -14.40 -6.42
N GLN A 42 0.81 -13.41 -7.28
CA GLN A 42 2.15 -13.10 -7.80
C GLN A 42 3.13 -12.72 -6.67
N ILE A 43 2.69 -11.85 -5.76
CA ILE A 43 3.49 -11.45 -4.59
C ILE A 43 3.77 -12.66 -3.67
N ARG A 44 2.73 -13.45 -3.37
CA ARG A 44 2.82 -14.63 -2.48
C ARG A 44 3.75 -15.70 -3.05
N SER A 45 3.66 -15.95 -4.36
CA SER A 45 4.50 -16.93 -5.06
C SER A 45 5.94 -16.44 -5.28
N LYS A 46 6.24 -15.18 -4.92
CA LYS A 46 7.55 -14.53 -5.12
C LYS A 46 7.95 -14.46 -6.61
N SER A 47 6.97 -14.48 -7.52
CA SER A 47 7.23 -14.26 -8.94
C SER A 47 7.72 -12.83 -9.21
N ALA A 48 7.39 -11.90 -8.31
CA ALA A 48 7.94 -10.56 -8.24
C ALA A 48 8.50 -10.26 -6.84
N PRO A 49 9.58 -9.47 -6.72
CA PRO A 49 10.11 -9.06 -5.43
C PRO A 49 9.09 -8.23 -4.63
N ALA A 50 8.88 -8.56 -3.36
CA ALA A 50 7.96 -7.81 -2.48
C ALA A 50 8.33 -6.32 -2.37
N LYS A 51 9.63 -6.00 -2.46
CA LYS A 51 10.12 -4.62 -2.46
C LYS A 51 9.58 -3.81 -3.64
N ASP A 52 9.56 -4.42 -4.82
CA ASP A 52 9.09 -3.78 -6.04
C ASP A 52 7.58 -3.60 -6.01
N ALA A 53 6.85 -4.61 -5.51
CA ALA A 53 5.41 -4.51 -5.24
C ALA A 53 5.07 -3.34 -4.30
N MET A 54 5.78 -3.25 -3.17
CA MET A 54 5.60 -2.16 -2.21
C MET A 54 5.89 -0.79 -2.84
N ARG A 55 6.95 -0.67 -3.65
CA ARG A 55 7.29 0.59 -4.33
C ARG A 55 6.25 0.99 -5.38
N ALA A 56 5.70 0.03 -6.13
CA ALA A 56 4.62 0.26 -7.07
C ALA A 56 3.36 0.77 -6.33
N LEU A 57 2.95 0.10 -5.25
CA LEU A 57 1.82 0.54 -4.42
C LEU A 57 2.06 1.94 -3.82
N LYS A 58 3.26 2.18 -3.27
CA LYS A 58 3.67 3.51 -2.77
C LYS A 58 3.58 4.58 -3.86
N ARG A 59 3.96 4.28 -5.10
CA ARG A 59 3.81 5.21 -6.23
C ARG A 59 2.33 5.54 -6.46
N ARG A 60 1.44 4.54 -6.47
CA ARG A 60 -0.01 4.75 -6.62
C ARG A 60 -0.60 5.58 -5.48
N LEU A 61 -0.15 5.35 -4.23
CA LEU A 61 -0.58 6.13 -3.06
C LEU A 61 -0.20 7.63 -3.14
N ASN A 62 0.86 7.96 -3.88
CA ASN A 62 1.29 9.35 -4.11
C ASN A 62 0.62 10.00 -5.34
N HIS A 63 -0.35 9.32 -5.96
CA HIS A 63 -1.11 9.90 -7.07
C HIS A 63 -2.03 11.04 -6.59
N LYS A 64 -2.31 12.01 -7.46
CA LYS A 64 -3.17 13.17 -7.11
C LYS A 64 -4.65 12.84 -7.04
N ASN A 65 -5.08 11.80 -7.75
CA ASN A 65 -6.47 11.36 -7.80
C ASN A 65 -6.82 10.56 -6.54
N PRO A 66 -7.78 11.02 -5.70
CA PRO A 66 -8.18 10.33 -4.48
C PRO A 66 -8.64 8.88 -4.70
N ASN A 67 -9.31 8.60 -5.83
CA ASN A 67 -9.78 7.26 -6.16
C ASN A 67 -8.61 6.28 -6.31
N VAL A 68 -7.53 6.70 -6.98
CA VAL A 68 -6.30 5.89 -7.14
C VAL A 68 -5.69 5.58 -5.78
N GLN A 69 -5.66 6.55 -4.86
CA GLN A 69 -5.13 6.37 -3.52
C GLN A 69 -5.96 5.39 -2.69
N VAL A 70 -7.29 5.49 -2.75
CA VAL A 70 -8.21 4.58 -2.04
C VAL A 70 -8.09 3.15 -2.59
N LEU A 71 -8.08 2.96 -3.91
CA LEU A 71 -7.89 1.65 -4.54
C LEU A 71 -6.52 1.04 -4.19
N ALA A 72 -5.46 1.86 -4.19
CA ALA A 72 -4.13 1.40 -3.81
C ALA A 72 -4.04 0.97 -2.34
N LEU A 73 -4.72 1.68 -1.42
CA LEU A 73 -4.82 1.26 -0.02
C LEU A 73 -5.56 -0.07 0.12
N SER A 74 -6.68 -0.24 -0.59
CA SER A 74 -7.45 -1.48 -0.54
C SER A 74 -6.67 -2.68 -1.10
N LEU A 75 -6.05 -2.51 -2.28
CA LEU A 75 -5.16 -3.52 -2.84
C LEU A 75 -4.02 -3.87 -1.88
N THR A 76 -3.40 -2.86 -1.25
CA THR A 76 -2.36 -3.10 -0.24
C THR A 76 -2.88 -3.95 0.91
N ASP A 77 -4.07 -3.65 1.44
CA ASP A 77 -4.67 -4.42 2.54
C ASP A 77 -4.99 -5.86 2.16
N ILE A 78 -5.51 -6.09 0.95
CA ILE A 78 -5.71 -7.44 0.40
C ILE A 78 -4.38 -8.19 0.34
N CYS A 79 -3.32 -7.55 -0.15
CA CYS A 79 -1.99 -8.15 -0.23
C CYS A 79 -1.34 -8.34 1.15
N VAL A 80 -1.60 -7.49 2.15
CA VAL A 80 -1.14 -7.70 3.53
C VAL A 80 -1.77 -8.96 4.13
N LYS A 81 -3.06 -9.19 3.84
CA LYS A 81 -3.81 -10.35 4.34
C LYS A 81 -3.41 -11.67 3.67
N ASN A 82 -2.97 -11.63 2.41
CA ASN A 82 -2.83 -12.83 1.58
C ASN A 82 -1.42 -13.01 0.95
N GLY A 83 -0.54 -12.01 1.03
CA GLY A 83 0.73 -11.94 0.29
C GLY A 83 1.94 -12.55 0.99
N GLY A 84 1.79 -12.96 2.26
CA GLY A 84 2.83 -13.61 3.06
C GLY A 84 3.76 -12.64 3.80
N ASP A 85 4.50 -13.17 4.77
CA ASP A 85 5.30 -12.37 5.72
C ASP A 85 6.39 -11.51 5.05
N HIS A 86 6.95 -11.96 3.93
CA HIS A 86 7.95 -11.20 3.17
C HIS A 86 7.39 -9.90 2.62
N PHE A 87 6.11 -9.87 2.22
CA PHE A 87 5.45 -8.66 1.77
C PHE A 87 4.98 -7.80 2.95
N VAL A 88 4.45 -8.42 4.00
CA VAL A 88 4.04 -7.71 5.23
C VAL A 88 5.22 -6.94 5.84
N ALA A 89 6.43 -7.51 5.80
CA ALA A 89 7.65 -6.83 6.25
C ALA A 89 7.95 -5.55 5.45
N GLU A 90 7.71 -5.54 4.14
CA GLU A 90 7.90 -4.34 3.31
C GLU A 90 6.85 -3.27 3.59
N ILE A 91 5.59 -3.67 3.83
CA ILE A 91 4.51 -2.73 4.20
C ILE A 91 4.71 -2.15 5.61
N ALA A 92 5.21 -2.95 6.54
CA ALA A 92 5.53 -2.50 7.90
C ALA A 92 6.82 -1.65 7.99
N SER A 93 7.54 -1.49 6.89
CA SER A 93 8.78 -0.73 6.85
C SER A 93 8.54 0.78 7.06
N ARG A 94 9.57 1.47 7.56
CA ARG A 94 9.56 2.95 7.67
C ARG A 94 9.31 3.62 6.33
N GLU A 95 9.89 3.08 5.26
CA GLU A 95 9.75 3.62 3.91
C GLU A 95 8.28 3.73 3.44
N PHE A 96 7.45 2.76 3.81
CA PHE A 96 6.05 2.72 3.43
C PHE A 96 5.17 3.47 4.44
N ILE A 97 5.33 3.21 5.73
CA ILE A 97 4.49 3.82 6.77
C ILE A 97 4.74 5.33 6.87
N ASP A 98 5.98 5.80 6.76
CA ASP A 98 6.27 7.24 6.79
C ASP A 98 5.73 7.96 5.56
N ASN A 99 5.57 7.24 4.43
CA ASN A 99 4.87 7.77 3.26
C ASN A 99 3.37 7.98 3.52
N LEU A 100 2.72 7.05 4.21
CA LEU A 100 1.32 7.24 4.61
C LEU A 100 1.18 8.44 5.56
N VAL A 101 2.08 8.56 6.53
CA VAL A 101 2.11 9.70 7.46
C VAL A 101 2.40 11.02 6.72
N SER A 102 3.23 11.03 5.69
CA SER A 102 3.48 12.24 4.90
C SER A 102 2.24 12.68 4.11
N ILE A 103 1.47 11.73 3.55
CA ILE A 103 0.20 12.02 2.88
C ILE A 103 -0.79 12.66 3.87
N LEU A 104 -0.88 12.16 5.10
CA LEU A 104 -1.74 12.74 6.16
C LEU A 104 -1.45 14.21 6.48
N LYS A 105 -0.25 14.71 6.16
CA LYS A 105 0.17 16.10 6.40
C LYS A 105 -0.16 17.06 5.25
N VAL A 106 -0.73 16.56 4.15
CA VAL A 106 -1.14 17.40 3.01
C VAL A 106 -2.34 18.25 3.41
N SER A 107 -2.23 19.59 3.27
CA SER A 107 -3.22 20.55 3.78
C SER A 107 -4.63 20.37 3.20
N ASN A 108 -4.74 19.98 1.93
CA ASN A 108 -6.00 19.77 1.22
C ASN A 108 -6.25 18.28 0.94
N LEU A 109 -5.83 17.41 1.86
CA LEU A 109 -6.04 15.98 1.70
C LEU A 109 -7.54 15.66 1.65
N ASN A 110 -7.92 14.83 0.68
CA ASN A 110 -9.28 14.32 0.57
C ASN A 110 -9.69 13.54 1.85
N HIS A 111 -10.89 13.80 2.37
CA HIS A 111 -11.38 13.20 3.61
C HIS A 111 -11.46 11.67 3.57
N GLU A 112 -11.88 11.09 2.45
CA GLU A 112 -11.96 9.64 2.28
C GLU A 112 -10.57 9.01 2.30
N VAL A 113 -9.60 9.63 1.63
CA VAL A 113 -8.19 9.19 1.67
C VAL A 113 -7.65 9.26 3.10
N LYS A 114 -7.86 10.38 3.79
CA LYS A 114 -7.44 10.56 5.20
C LYS A 114 -8.01 9.44 6.08
N ASN A 115 -9.31 9.21 6.01
CA ASN A 115 -9.99 8.20 6.81
C ASN A 115 -9.52 6.78 6.45
N SER A 116 -9.31 6.51 5.16
CA SER A 116 -8.80 5.22 4.69
C SER A 116 -7.39 4.96 5.23
N ILE A 117 -6.46 5.92 5.13
CA ILE A 117 -5.10 5.76 5.66
C ILE A 117 -5.13 5.47 7.16
N LEU A 118 -5.86 6.28 7.94
CA LEU A 118 -5.96 6.12 9.38
C LEU A 118 -6.51 4.74 9.74
N ARG A 119 -7.62 4.31 9.10
CA ARG A 119 -8.21 2.98 9.30
C ARG A 119 -7.22 1.85 9.04
N HIS A 120 -6.45 1.91 7.95
CA HIS A 120 -5.47 0.87 7.64
C HIS A 120 -4.29 0.87 8.63
N ILE A 121 -3.78 2.04 9.03
CA ILE A 121 -2.73 2.13 10.06
C ILE A 121 -3.21 1.55 11.40
N GLN A 122 -4.45 1.84 11.80
CA GLN A 122 -5.05 1.24 13.01
C GLN A 122 -5.15 -0.27 12.87
N ASN A 123 -5.76 -0.76 11.78
CA ASN A 123 -5.96 -2.20 11.57
C ASN A 123 -4.63 -2.96 11.59
N TRP A 124 -3.63 -2.48 10.86
CA TRP A 124 -2.31 -3.10 10.82
C TRP A 124 -1.55 -2.93 12.15
N GLY A 125 -1.67 -1.78 12.81
CA GLY A 125 -1.07 -1.53 14.12
C GLY A 125 -1.57 -2.51 15.19
N LEU A 126 -2.87 -2.83 15.17
CA LEU A 126 -3.47 -3.85 16.04
C LEU A 126 -3.11 -5.28 15.60
N ALA A 127 -3.18 -5.58 14.30
CA ALA A 127 -2.90 -6.92 13.77
C ALA A 127 -1.43 -7.34 13.90
N PHE A 128 -0.51 -6.37 14.00
CA PHE A 128 0.93 -6.62 14.15
C PHE A 128 1.41 -6.54 15.61
N GLU A 129 0.49 -6.38 16.57
CA GLU A 129 0.84 -6.38 17.99
C GLU A 129 1.55 -7.69 18.39
N GLY A 130 2.57 -7.57 19.24
CA GLY A 130 3.38 -8.71 19.67
C GLY A 130 4.39 -9.23 18.63
N LYS A 131 4.48 -8.64 17.43
CA LYS A 131 5.47 -9.02 16.39
C LYS A 131 6.62 -8.01 16.34
N PRO A 132 7.81 -8.31 16.93
CA PRO A 132 8.89 -7.31 17.06
C PRO A 132 9.35 -6.71 15.72
N SER A 133 9.40 -7.51 14.66
CA SER A 133 9.80 -7.08 13.31
C SER A 133 8.81 -6.12 12.64
N LEU A 134 7.56 -6.05 13.13
CA LEU A 134 6.49 -5.21 12.56
C LEU A 134 6.05 -4.08 13.52
N SER A 135 6.74 -3.96 14.67
CA SER A 135 6.39 -3.05 15.78
C SER A 135 6.34 -1.57 15.41
N TYR A 136 6.96 -1.18 14.29
CA TYR A 136 6.95 0.20 13.82
C TYR A 136 5.53 0.70 13.52
N VAL A 137 4.68 -0.13 12.90
CA VAL A 137 3.30 0.24 12.58
C VAL A 137 2.51 0.55 13.86
N GLY A 138 2.67 -0.28 14.89
CA GLY A 138 2.04 -0.06 16.20
C GLY A 138 2.54 1.22 16.89
N THR A 139 3.83 1.55 16.75
CA THR A 139 4.38 2.83 17.24
C THR A 139 3.71 4.01 16.54
N VAL A 140 3.62 4.00 15.21
CA VAL A 140 3.00 5.08 14.43
C VAL A 140 1.51 5.21 14.74
N TYR A 141 0.80 4.09 14.87
CA TYR A 141 -0.61 4.09 15.28
C TYR A 141 -0.81 4.79 16.63
N LYS A 142 -0.01 4.44 17.65
CA LYS A 142 -0.09 5.07 18.99
C LYS A 142 0.25 6.56 18.95
N THR A 143 1.22 6.98 18.14
CA THR A 143 1.54 8.40 17.94
C THR A 143 0.36 9.15 17.35
N LEU A 144 -0.20 8.68 16.23
CA LEU A 144 -1.35 9.31 15.59
C LEU A 144 -2.58 9.35 16.50
N LEU A 145 -2.77 8.32 17.34
CA LEU A 145 -3.81 8.31 18.38
C LEU A 145 -3.58 9.40 19.42
N SER A 146 -2.35 9.57 19.92
CA SER A 146 -2.02 10.63 20.88
C SER A 146 -2.14 12.04 20.31
N GLU A 147 -1.98 12.20 18.99
CA GLU A 147 -2.19 13.45 18.26
C GLU A 147 -3.67 13.76 17.99
N GLY A 148 -4.59 12.88 18.40
CA GLY A 148 -6.03 13.06 18.18
C GLY A 148 -6.46 12.91 16.72
N MET A 149 -5.67 12.19 15.91
CA MET A 149 -5.94 12.02 14.47
C MET A 149 -7.14 11.10 14.19
N PHE A 150 -7.49 10.23 15.14
CA PHE A 150 -8.61 9.31 15.04
C PHE A 150 -9.86 9.93 15.67
N HIS A 151 -10.95 9.98 14.90
CA HIS A 151 -12.27 10.29 15.44
C HIS A 151 -12.88 8.97 15.94
N LEU A 152 -13.07 8.84 17.25
CA LEU A 152 -13.80 7.73 17.89
C LEU A 152 -15.29 7.80 17.59
#